data_AF-A0A426VYE4-F1
#
_entry.id   AF-A0A426VYE4-F1
#
_cell.length_a   1.000
_cell.length_b   1.000
_cell.length_c   1.000
_cell.angle_alpha   90.00
_cell.angle_beta   90.00
_cell.angle_gamma   90.00
#
_symmetry.space_group_name_H-M   'P 1'
#
loop_
_entity.id
_entity.type
_entity.pdbx_description
1 polymer ?
#
loop_
_entity_poly.entity_id
_entity_poly.type
_entity_poly.pdbx_seq_one_letter_code
_entity_poly.pdbx_strand_id
1 'polypeptide(L)'
;MKIIVNKIEKNTKNTKIYTPKYKAPYRKKTSYKEKIIKGANFEKYVARYYDLLDYKIIEHGKIYGKKDQGIDIIAINEKETILIQCKNYNNNHKWKIRQKDIKAFRMNCIDFVNNNPEYKKKNTNILFITSNDILDAGAKKYIKEKRMEGKKIDYKIIDYY
;
A
#
# COMPACT_ATOMS: atom_id res chain seq x y z
N MET A 1 -22.64 -73.58 46.51
CA MET A 1 -21.68 -74.00 45.46
C MET A 1 -21.03 -72.76 44.86
N LYS A 2 -19.73 -72.86 44.54
CA LYS A 2 -18.78 -71.76 44.26
C LYS A 2 -19.10 -70.92 43.00
N ILE A 3 -18.89 -69.62 43.15
CA ILE A 3 -18.10 -68.65 42.33
C ILE A 3 -18.07 -68.89 40.81
N ILE A 4 -18.45 -67.87 40.03
CA ILE A 4 -17.55 -67.11 39.13
C ILE A 4 -18.16 -65.71 38.90
N VAL A 5 -17.44 -64.72 39.42
CA VAL A 5 -17.53 -63.31 39.09
C VAL A 5 -16.93 -63.10 37.70
N ASN A 6 -17.69 -62.51 36.77
CA ASN A 6 -17.11 -61.91 35.57
C ASN A 6 -17.41 -60.41 35.54
N LYS A 7 -16.34 -59.67 35.84
CA LYS A 7 -16.17 -58.23 35.75
C LYS A 7 -16.15 -57.86 34.26
N ILE A 8 -17.22 -57.24 33.76
CA ILE A 8 -17.20 -56.66 32.40
C ILE A 8 -16.53 -55.29 32.50
N GLU A 9 -15.36 -55.21 31.88
CA GLU A 9 -14.46 -54.07 31.84
C GLU A 9 -15.08 -52.87 31.12
N LYS A 10 -14.87 -51.69 31.70
CA LYS A 10 -15.17 -50.39 31.08
C LYS A 10 -14.27 -50.21 29.85
N ASN A 11 -14.80 -50.45 28.66
CA ASN A 11 -14.11 -50.14 27.40
C ASN A 11 -14.42 -48.69 26.98
N THR A 12 -13.70 -47.73 27.59
CA THR A 12 -13.66 -46.34 27.14
C THR A 12 -12.80 -46.25 25.88
N LYS A 13 -13.42 -46.29 24.69
CA LYS A 13 -12.73 -45.98 23.42
C LYS A 13 -13.59 -45.08 22.53
N ASN A 14 -13.21 -43.80 22.53
CA ASN A 14 -13.29 -42.84 21.42
C ASN A 14 -14.61 -42.72 20.64
N THR A 15 -15.58 -42.00 21.20
CA THR A 15 -16.54 -41.25 20.38
C THR A 15 -15.87 -39.96 19.89
N LYS A 16 -15.33 -39.98 18.67
CA LYS A 16 -14.91 -38.73 18.00
C LYS A 16 -16.16 -37.87 17.79
N ILE A 17 -16.30 -36.81 18.59
CA ILE A 17 -17.32 -35.78 18.37
C ILE A 17 -17.03 -35.15 17.00
N TYR A 18 -17.91 -35.42 16.03
CA TYR A 18 -17.83 -34.82 14.71
C TYR A 18 -18.27 -33.36 14.82
N THR A 19 -17.32 -32.44 14.93
CA THR A 19 -17.59 -31.02 14.71
C THR A 19 -17.67 -30.79 13.19
N PRO A 20 -18.79 -30.27 12.66
CA PRO A 20 -18.84 -29.89 11.25
C PRO A 20 -17.73 -28.89 10.98
N LYS A 21 -16.83 -29.20 10.05
CA LYS A 21 -15.82 -28.25 9.57
C LYS A 21 -16.57 -27.07 8.94
N TYR A 22 -16.70 -25.97 9.68
CA TYR A 22 -17.21 -24.72 9.15
C TYR A 22 -16.29 -24.31 8.00
N LYS A 23 -16.72 -24.55 6.75
CA LYS A 23 -15.99 -24.09 5.57
C LYS A 23 -16.12 -22.58 5.57
N ALA A 24 -15.02 -21.87 5.84
CA ALA A 24 -14.98 -20.42 5.73
C ALA A 24 -15.57 -20.00 4.37
N PRO A 25 -16.41 -18.96 4.32
CA PRO A 25 -17.05 -18.54 3.07
C PRO A 25 -15.98 -18.30 2.00
N TYR A 26 -16.25 -18.80 0.79
CA TYR A 26 -15.34 -18.65 -0.35
C TYR A 26 -15.12 -17.16 -0.62
N ARG A 27 -13.95 -16.66 -0.21
CA ARG A 27 -13.59 -15.25 -0.42
C ARG A 27 -13.24 -15.08 -1.89
N LYS A 28 -14.18 -14.55 -2.68
CA LYS A 28 -14.01 -14.28 -4.11
C LYS A 28 -12.72 -13.46 -4.29
N LYS A 29 -11.70 -14.04 -4.95
CA LYS A 29 -10.46 -13.32 -5.24
C LYS A 29 -10.79 -12.16 -6.18
N THR A 30 -10.53 -10.93 -5.74
CA THR A 30 -10.60 -9.74 -6.59
C THR A 30 -9.77 -9.96 -7.85
N SER A 31 -10.38 -9.74 -9.01
CA SER A 31 -9.72 -9.97 -10.29
C SER A 31 -8.55 -8.99 -10.48
N TYR A 32 -7.58 -9.36 -11.33
CA TYR A 32 -6.46 -8.44 -11.63
C TYR A 32 -6.95 -7.12 -12.23
N LYS A 33 -7.97 -7.17 -13.08
CA LYS A 33 -8.63 -6.00 -13.66
C LYS A 33 -9.22 -5.09 -12.59
N GLU A 34 -9.93 -5.64 -11.61
CA GLU A 34 -10.48 -4.86 -10.49
C GLU A 34 -9.39 -4.16 -9.68
N LYS A 35 -8.23 -4.80 -9.46
CA LYS A 35 -7.11 -4.16 -8.75
C LYS A 35 -6.53 -2.98 -9.53
N ILE A 36 -6.39 -3.11 -10.85
CA ILE A 36 -5.94 -2.00 -11.71
C ILE A 36 -6.94 -0.85 -11.64
N ILE A 37 -8.23 -1.13 -11.81
CA ILE A 37 -9.29 -0.11 -11.76
C ILE A 37 -9.28 0.59 -10.40
N LYS A 38 -9.16 -0.16 -9.31
CA LYS A 38 -9.08 0.40 -7.97
C LYS A 38 -7.86 1.30 -7.75
N GLY A 39 -6.70 0.94 -8.33
CA GLY A 39 -5.50 1.78 -8.33
C GLY A 39 -5.73 3.07 -9.12
N ALA A 40 -6.17 2.95 -10.37
CA ALA A 40 -6.42 4.09 -11.26
C ALA A 40 -7.48 5.07 -10.72
N ASN A 41 -8.52 4.56 -10.05
CA ASN A 41 -9.52 5.41 -9.43
C ASN A 41 -8.97 6.17 -8.22
N PHE A 42 -8.06 5.56 -7.45
CA PHE A 42 -7.39 6.23 -6.35
C PHE A 42 -6.42 7.30 -6.84
N GLU A 43 -5.63 7.02 -7.88
CA GLU A 43 -4.78 8.01 -8.54
C GLU A 43 -5.61 9.20 -9.04
N LYS A 44 -6.75 8.95 -9.70
CA LYS A 44 -7.65 10.01 -10.15
C LYS A 44 -8.21 10.84 -8.99
N TYR A 45 -8.54 10.19 -7.87
CA TYR A 45 -9.02 10.88 -6.68
C TYR A 45 -7.94 11.78 -6.07
N VAL A 46 -6.71 11.29 -5.95
CA VAL A 46 -5.56 12.07 -5.48
C VAL A 46 -5.24 13.23 -6.43
N ALA A 47 -5.29 13.00 -7.74
CA ALA A 47 -5.12 14.04 -8.76
C ALA A 47 -6.12 15.18 -8.54
N ARG A 48 -7.41 14.85 -8.40
CA ARG A 48 -8.46 15.84 -8.11
C ARG A 48 -8.25 16.55 -6.78
N TYR A 49 -7.76 15.85 -5.75
CA TYR A 49 -7.46 16.47 -4.46
C TYR A 49 -6.41 17.59 -4.61
N TYR A 50 -5.34 17.39 -5.37
CA TYR A 50 -4.33 18.44 -5.60
C TYR A 50 -4.79 19.51 -6.59
N ASP A 51 -5.61 19.15 -7.58
CA ASP A 51 -6.24 20.11 -8.49
C ASP A 51 -7.09 21.15 -7.73
N LEU A 52 -7.88 20.69 -6.75
CA LEU A 52 -8.63 21.54 -5.83
C LEU A 52 -7.77 22.41 -4.89
N LEU A 53 -6.47 22.14 -4.81
CA LEU A 53 -5.49 22.94 -4.08
C LEU A 53 -4.67 23.84 -5.02
N ASP A 54 -5.20 24.11 -6.22
CA ASP A 54 -4.60 24.95 -7.28
C ASP A 54 -3.24 24.43 -7.81
N TYR A 55 -3.02 23.10 -7.75
CA TYR A 55 -1.90 22.50 -8.46
C TYR A 55 -2.33 22.11 -9.88
N LYS A 56 -1.51 22.47 -10.87
CA LYS A 56 -1.59 21.86 -12.19
C LYS A 56 -1.16 20.39 -12.09
N ILE A 57 -1.99 19.49 -12.59
CA ILE A 57 -1.79 18.05 -12.49
C ILE A 57 -1.30 17.44 -13.80
N ILE A 58 -0.30 16.57 -13.71
CA ILE A 58 0.12 15.67 -14.77
C ILE A 58 -0.04 14.23 -14.25
N GLU A 59 -0.94 13.47 -14.87
CA GLU A 59 -1.18 12.06 -14.54
C GLU A 59 -0.10 11.15 -15.18
N HIS A 60 1.15 11.30 -14.73
CA HIS A 60 2.35 10.69 -15.33
C HIS A 60 2.24 9.16 -15.46
N GLY A 61 1.71 8.48 -14.43
CA GLY A 61 1.52 7.02 -14.45
C GLY A 61 0.59 6.56 -15.57
N LYS A 62 -0.46 7.33 -15.90
CA LYS A 62 -1.37 7.02 -17.02
C LYS A 62 -0.72 7.20 -18.38
N ILE A 63 0.19 8.18 -18.50
CA ILE A 63 0.88 8.48 -19.76
C ILE A 63 1.97 7.43 -20.04
N TYR A 64 2.75 7.05 -19.03
CA TYR A 64 3.97 6.23 -19.21
C TYR A 64 3.82 4.77 -18.77
N GLY A 65 2.74 4.42 -18.06
CA GLY A 65 2.48 3.06 -17.59
C GLY A 65 3.69 2.49 -16.84
N LYS A 66 4.17 1.31 -17.23
CA LYS A 66 5.32 0.65 -16.56
C LYS A 66 6.65 1.41 -16.63
N LYS A 67 6.75 2.46 -17.46
CA LYS A 67 7.98 3.27 -17.63
C LYS A 67 7.97 4.54 -16.77
N ASP A 68 6.95 4.74 -15.94
CA ASP A 68 6.73 5.89 -15.07
C ASP A 68 7.70 5.99 -13.88
N GLN A 69 8.56 4.99 -13.68
CA GLN A 69 9.44 4.87 -12.52
C GLN A 69 8.68 4.93 -11.18
N GLY A 70 7.39 4.58 -11.20
CA GLY A 70 6.48 4.64 -10.06
C GLY A 70 6.02 6.05 -9.68
N ILE A 71 6.25 7.08 -10.51
CA ILE A 71 5.67 8.42 -10.33
C ILE A 71 4.27 8.42 -10.96
N ASP A 72 3.25 8.35 -10.14
CA ASP A 72 1.87 8.28 -10.64
C ASP A 72 1.36 9.68 -11.04
N ILE A 73 1.70 10.71 -10.25
CA ILE A 73 1.23 12.08 -10.43
C ILE A 73 2.39 13.08 -10.23
N ILE A 74 2.42 14.10 -11.07
CA ILE A 74 3.25 15.30 -10.86
C ILE A 74 2.29 16.47 -10.62
N ALA A 75 2.31 17.04 -9.42
CA ALA A 75 1.51 18.21 -9.05
C ALA A 75 2.42 19.44 -9.00
N ILE A 76 2.04 20.52 -9.70
CA ILE A 76 2.88 21.70 -9.88
C ILE A 76 2.09 22.95 -9.55
N ASN A 77 2.62 23.81 -8.69
CA ASN A 77 2.16 25.18 -8.55
C ASN A 77 3.33 26.16 -8.68
N GLU A 78 3.11 27.42 -8.34
CA GLU A 78 4.15 28.46 -8.42
C GLU A 78 5.29 28.25 -7.40
N LYS A 79 4.99 27.60 -6.28
CA LYS A 79 5.92 27.45 -5.14
C LYS A 79 6.77 26.18 -5.25
N GLU A 80 6.20 25.10 -5.77
CA GLU A 80 6.82 23.79 -5.71
C GLU A 80 6.33 22.81 -6.79
N THR A 81 7.05 21.70 -6.88
CA THR A 81 6.60 20.50 -7.59
C THR A 81 6.56 19.34 -6.60
N ILE A 82 5.55 18.49 -6.72
CA ILE A 82 5.40 17.29 -5.89
C ILE A 82 5.34 16.07 -6.83
N LEU A 83 6.28 15.16 -6.65
CA LEU A 83 6.30 13.85 -7.31
C LEU A 83 5.61 12.85 -6.39
N ILE A 84 4.50 12.28 -6.85
CA ILE A 84 3.58 11.53 -6.01
C ILE A 84 3.50 10.07 -6.46
N GLN A 85 3.65 9.15 -5.51
CA GLN A 85 3.27 7.74 -5.69
C GLN A 85 2.02 7.43 -4.86
N CYS A 86 1.05 6.77 -5.48
CA CYS A 86 -0.23 6.37 -4.91
C CYS A 86 -0.25 4.85 -4.61
N LYS A 87 -0.73 4.46 -3.43
CA LYS A 87 -0.97 3.04 -3.07
C LYS A 87 -2.30 2.85 -2.34
N ASN A 88 -3.22 2.14 -2.99
CA ASN A 88 -4.54 1.81 -2.45
C ASN A 88 -4.60 0.36 -1.94
N TYR A 89 -3.93 0.07 -0.83
CA TYR A 89 -3.99 -1.25 -0.18
C TYR A 89 -4.94 -1.21 1.01
N ASN A 90 -5.61 -2.33 1.27
CA ASN A 90 -6.47 -2.48 2.45
C ASN A 90 -5.60 -2.61 3.72
N ASN A 91 -6.05 -2.07 4.86
CA ASN A 91 -5.40 -2.22 6.16
C ASN A 91 -5.09 -3.68 6.54
N ASN A 92 -6.00 -4.61 6.19
CA ASN A 92 -5.87 -6.04 6.46
C ASN A 92 -5.01 -6.79 5.43
N HIS A 93 -4.36 -6.06 4.52
CA HIS A 93 -3.50 -6.66 3.52
C HIS A 93 -2.16 -7.07 4.17
N LYS A 94 -1.71 -8.30 3.89
CA LYS A 94 -0.41 -8.82 4.39
C LYS A 94 0.79 -7.96 3.96
N TRP A 95 0.64 -7.23 2.85
CA TRP A 95 1.71 -6.44 2.27
C TRP A 95 1.64 -5.00 2.77
N LYS A 96 2.69 -4.61 3.50
CA LYS A 96 2.95 -3.24 3.93
C LYS A 96 4.01 -2.61 3.02
N ILE A 97 3.99 -1.29 2.92
CA ILE A 97 5.04 -0.49 2.31
C ILE A 97 6.22 -0.44 3.27
N ARG A 98 7.35 -0.94 2.83
CA ARG A 98 8.58 -1.08 3.63
C ARG A 98 9.59 -0.03 3.24
N GLN A 99 10.62 0.14 4.07
CA GLN A 99 11.72 1.06 3.81
C GLN A 99 12.32 0.93 2.39
N LYS A 100 12.49 -0.30 1.90
CA LYS A 100 13.04 -0.53 0.55
C LYS A 100 12.16 0.05 -0.57
N ASP A 101 10.84 0.05 -0.37
CA ASP A 101 9.87 0.54 -1.34
C ASP A 101 9.95 2.08 -1.39
N ILE A 102 10.03 2.73 -0.22
CA ILE A 102 10.25 4.18 -0.10
C ILE A 102 11.59 4.60 -0.72
N LYS A 103 12.67 3.85 -0.44
CA LYS A 103 14.01 4.13 -0.97
C LYS A 103 14.02 4.03 -2.50
N ALA A 104 13.40 3.00 -3.06
CA ALA A 104 13.31 2.81 -4.50
C ALA A 104 12.60 3.99 -5.17
N PHE A 105 11.41 4.38 -4.68
CA PHE A 105 10.69 5.52 -5.24
C PHE A 105 11.46 6.83 -5.11
N ARG A 106 12.12 7.07 -3.97
CA ARG A 106 12.95 8.26 -3.78
C ARG A 106 14.08 8.33 -4.82
N MET A 107 14.74 7.21 -5.09
CA MET A 107 15.79 7.15 -6.11
C MET A 107 15.24 7.43 -7.51
N ASN A 108 14.11 6.80 -7.86
CA ASN A 108 13.42 7.06 -9.12
C ASN A 108 13.05 8.55 -9.30
N CYS A 109 12.56 9.21 -8.26
CA CYS A 109 12.29 10.65 -8.29
C CYS A 109 13.54 11.50 -8.51
N ILE A 110 14.67 11.12 -7.91
CA ILE A 110 15.95 11.80 -8.11
C ILE A 110 16.41 11.64 -9.56
N ASP A 111 16.34 10.42 -10.10
CA ASP A 111 16.70 10.13 -11.48
C ASP A 111 15.80 10.88 -12.46
N PHE A 112 14.49 10.93 -12.20
CA PHE A 112 13.54 11.73 -12.96
C PHE A 112 13.94 13.21 -12.97
N VAL A 113 14.21 13.83 -11.82
CA VAL A 113 14.59 15.25 -11.73
C VAL A 113 15.93 15.53 -12.42
N ASN A 114 16.89 14.61 -12.32
CA ASN A 114 18.19 14.74 -12.98
C ASN A 114 18.06 14.72 -14.51
N ASN A 115 17.14 13.91 -15.04
CA ASN A 115 16.90 13.77 -16.47
C ASN A 115 15.95 14.83 -17.04
N ASN A 116 15.24 15.59 -16.18
CA ASN A 116 14.26 16.61 -16.57
C ASN A 116 14.57 17.93 -15.84
N PRO A 117 15.54 18.73 -16.34
CA PRO A 117 16.10 19.90 -15.64
C PRO A 117 15.08 20.99 -15.26
N GLU A 118 13.93 21.06 -15.92
CA GLU A 118 12.84 21.97 -15.61
C GLU A 118 12.27 21.75 -14.19
N TYR A 119 12.31 20.51 -13.70
CA TYR A 119 11.91 20.17 -12.33
C TYR A 119 13.04 20.35 -11.32
N LYS A 120 14.30 20.41 -11.77
CA LYS A 120 15.47 20.62 -10.90
C LYS A 120 15.54 22.04 -10.33
N LYS A 121 15.09 23.03 -11.11
CA LYS A 121 15.05 24.44 -10.68
C LYS A 121 13.92 24.73 -9.69
N LYS A 122 12.91 23.86 -9.62
CA LYS A 122 11.77 24.01 -8.71
C LYS A 122 12.07 23.38 -7.35
N ASN A 123 11.41 23.89 -6.33
CA ASN A 123 11.36 23.25 -5.02
C ASN A 123 10.61 21.90 -5.15
N THR A 124 11.35 20.82 -5.43
CA THR A 124 10.73 19.50 -5.69
C THR A 124 10.66 18.65 -4.43
N ASN A 125 9.45 18.20 -4.11
CA ASN A 125 9.12 17.32 -3.00
C ASN A 125 8.71 15.94 -3.51
N ILE A 126 8.96 14.92 -2.69
CA ILE A 126 8.61 13.53 -2.95
C ILE A 126 7.55 13.12 -1.94
N LEU A 127 6.41 12.62 -2.41
CA LEU A 127 5.29 12.29 -1.53
C LEU A 127 4.72 10.91 -1.82
N PHE A 128 4.61 10.11 -0.77
CA PHE A 128 3.86 8.85 -0.80
C PHE A 128 2.44 9.06 -0.30
N ILE A 129 1.45 8.73 -1.13
CA ILE A 129 0.04 8.83 -0.75
C ILE A 129 -0.58 7.43 -0.65
N THR A 130 -1.15 7.13 0.50
CA THR A 130 -1.81 5.85 0.74
C THR A 130 -3.26 6.05 1.17
N SER A 131 -4.11 5.08 0.84
CA SER A 131 -5.53 5.14 1.25
C SER A 131 -5.76 4.71 2.70
N ASN A 132 -4.70 4.25 3.38
CA ASN A 132 -4.73 3.53 4.65
C ASN A 132 -3.35 3.60 5.31
N ASP A 133 -3.25 3.32 6.61
CA ASP A 133 -1.95 3.21 7.30
C ASP A 133 -1.25 1.87 6.99
N ILE A 134 -0.58 1.86 5.85
CA ILE A 134 0.06 0.68 5.27
C ILE A 134 1.58 0.77 5.25
N LEU A 135 2.17 1.84 5.77
CA LEU A 135 3.63 1.94 5.94
C LEU A 135 4.05 1.24 7.23
N ASP A 136 5.10 0.43 7.15
CA ASP A 136 5.68 -0.18 8.34
C ASP A 136 6.54 0.82 9.14
N ALA A 137 6.96 0.42 10.35
CA ALA A 137 7.78 1.25 11.21
C ALA A 137 9.12 1.64 10.56
N GLY A 138 9.71 0.75 9.76
CA GLY A 138 10.97 1.00 9.05
C GLY A 138 10.82 2.07 7.97
N ALA A 139 9.74 2.04 7.19
CA ALA A 139 9.39 3.05 6.20
C ALA A 139 9.19 4.42 6.85
N LYS A 140 8.39 4.48 7.92
CA LYS A 140 8.14 5.72 8.67
C LYS A 140 9.44 6.29 9.27
N LYS A 141 10.29 5.42 9.86
CA LYS A 141 11.60 5.81 10.40
C LYS A 141 12.51 6.38 9.31
N TYR A 142 12.61 5.72 8.17
CA TYR A 142 13.42 6.19 7.04
C TYR A 142 12.98 7.56 6.52
N ILE A 143 11.67 7.79 6.35
CA ILE A 143 11.15 9.10 5.94
C ILE A 143 11.54 10.17 6.96
N LYS A 144 11.36 9.90 8.26
CA LYS A 144 11.72 10.82 9.34
C LYS A 144 13.21 11.17 9.31
N GLU A 145 14.08 10.18 9.21
CA GLU A 145 15.54 10.39 9.12
C GLU A 145 15.90 11.26 7.91
N LYS A 146 15.33 10.98 6.73
CA LYS A 146 15.58 11.78 5.53
C LYS A 146 15.07 13.21 5.64
N ARG A 147 13.96 13.44 6.32
CA ARG A 147 13.49 14.80 6.64
C ARG A 147 14.47 15.53 7.56
N MET A 148 15.01 14.85 8.58
CA MET A 148 16.04 15.43 9.47
C MET A 148 17.34 15.76 8.72
N GLU A 149 17.67 15.00 7.68
CA GLU A 149 18.78 15.30 6.74
C GLU A 149 18.43 16.41 5.72
N GLY A 150 17.30 17.11 5.88
CA GLY A 150 16.85 18.17 4.98
C GLY A 150 16.34 17.68 3.61
N LYS A 151 16.06 16.37 3.45
CA LYS A 151 15.47 15.84 2.22
C LYS A 151 13.95 16.05 2.22
N LYS A 152 13.43 16.47 1.08
CA LYS A 152 12.02 16.77 0.85
C LYS A 152 11.23 15.51 0.51
N ILE A 153 11.07 14.63 1.49
CA ILE A 153 10.30 13.40 1.36
C ILE A 153 9.29 13.29 2.50
N ASP A 154 8.05 12.92 2.19
CA ASP A 154 7.04 12.65 3.20
C ASP A 154 6.04 11.57 2.75
N TYR A 155 5.08 11.27 3.63
CA TYR A 155 3.91 10.48 3.28
C TYR A 155 2.62 11.12 3.82
N LYS A 156 1.50 10.80 3.18
CA LYS A 156 0.16 11.24 3.59
C LYS A 156 -0.85 10.12 3.42
N ILE A 157 -1.74 10.00 4.39
CA ILE A 157 -2.92 9.13 4.27
C ILE A 157 -4.08 10.01 3.80
N ILE A 158 -4.75 9.61 2.73
CA ILE A 158 -5.98 10.25 2.27
C ILE A 158 -7.06 9.18 2.23
N ASP A 159 -8.08 9.37 3.05
CA ASP A 159 -9.20 8.44 3.12
C ASP A 159 -9.92 8.35 1.77
N TYR A 160 -10.13 7.11 1.35
CA TYR A 160 -10.72 6.75 0.08
C TYR A 160 -11.62 5.53 0.29
N TYR A 161 -12.93 5.79 0.36
CA TYR A 161 -13.96 4.79 0.65
C TYR A 161 -14.55 4.21 -0.64
#